data_AF-A0A1C7PE50-F1
#
_entry.id   AF-A0A1C7PE50-F1
#
_cell.length_a   1.000
_cell.length_b   1.000
_cell.length_c   1.000
_cell.angle_alpha   90.00
_cell.angle_beta   90.00
_cell.angle_gamma   90.00
#
_symmetry.space_group_name_H-M   'P 1'
#
loop_
_entity.id
_entity.type
_entity.pdbx_description
1 polymer ?
#
loop_
_entity_poly.entity_id
_entity_poly.type
_entity_poly.pdbx_seq_one_letter_code
_entity_poly.pdbx_strand_id
1 'polypeptide(L)'
;MSELLKRQRRICRRGILRPAIPAPPQDVLQRGIKGDAEAAYQLGCWFYDYHMYGEECVQVSKRWLELAAREGMAEAQWLLGELYRSYWNDDRVADVWFQRAIAGFEKRTDSEAYRFLYAMFYEGTGTRVDKEKAREYALKYVRRCRQENVQPVWVAVEPEIREYVMEQEGL
;
A
#
# COMPACT_ATOMS: atom_id res chain seq x y z
N MET A 1 27.85 10.80 -0.84
CA MET A 1 26.48 11.25 -0.48
C MET A 1 25.60 11.06 -1.70
N SER A 2 24.59 10.17 -1.64
CA SER A 2 23.71 9.90 -2.79
C SER A 2 22.92 11.15 -3.19
N GLU A 3 22.61 11.28 -4.47
CA GLU A 3 21.84 12.39 -5.04
C GLU A 3 20.45 12.53 -4.39
N LEU A 4 19.90 11.39 -3.97
CA LEU A 4 18.67 11.27 -3.20
C LEU A 4 18.71 12.05 -1.86
N LEU A 5 19.80 11.90 -1.11
CA LEU A 5 20.03 12.57 0.19
C LEU A 5 20.18 14.09 0.03
N LYS A 6 20.85 14.54 -1.04
CA LYS A 6 20.99 15.97 -1.34
C LYS A 6 19.64 16.59 -1.69
N ARG A 7 18.80 15.87 -2.44
CA ARG A 7 17.45 16.31 -2.82
C ARG A 7 16.49 16.33 -1.63
N GLN A 8 16.52 15.29 -0.77
CA GLN A 8 15.75 15.23 0.48
C GLN A 8 16.08 16.38 1.44
N ARG A 9 17.36 16.70 1.64
CA ARG A 9 17.78 17.83 2.49
C ARG A 9 17.35 19.19 1.93
N ARG A 10 17.16 19.31 0.62
CA ARG A 10 16.70 20.53 -0.05
C ARG A 10 15.20 20.77 0.17
N ILE A 11 14.40 19.70 0.25
CA ILE A 11 12.95 19.72 0.48
C ILE A 11 12.64 20.29 1.88
N CYS A 12 13.35 19.85 2.92
CA CYS A 12 13.13 20.32 4.29
C CYS A 12 13.52 21.79 4.54
N ARG A 13 14.24 22.45 3.62
CA ARG A 13 14.87 23.77 3.85
C ARG A 13 14.24 24.95 3.10
N ARG A 14 13.27 24.76 2.22
CA ARG A 14 12.66 25.87 1.45
C ARG A 14 11.52 26.54 2.24
N GLY A 15 11.90 27.52 3.06
CA GLY A 15 11.02 28.27 3.97
C GLY A 15 10.17 29.37 3.34
N ILE A 16 9.28 29.06 2.40
CA ILE A 16 8.17 29.97 2.03
C ILE A 16 6.88 29.14 1.96
N LEU A 17 6.06 29.22 3.01
CA LEU A 17 4.66 28.76 3.12
C LEU A 17 4.28 27.37 2.55
N ARG A 18 5.19 26.39 2.62
CA ARG A 18 4.81 24.96 2.63
C ARG A 18 5.06 24.44 4.04
N PRO A 19 4.12 23.69 4.67
CA PRO A 19 4.45 23.04 5.94
C PRO A 19 5.70 22.19 5.70
N ALA A 20 6.74 22.43 6.51
CA ALA A 20 8.00 21.72 6.39
C ALA A 20 7.70 20.23 6.58
N ILE A 21 7.84 19.44 5.51
CA ILE A 21 7.64 17.99 5.59
C ILE A 21 8.63 17.47 6.65
N PRO A 22 8.15 16.82 7.71
CA PRO A 22 9.01 16.35 8.77
C PRO A 22 10.01 15.32 8.20
N ALA A 23 11.25 15.38 8.70
CA ALA A 23 12.26 14.42 8.30
C ALA A 23 11.81 13.00 8.72
N PRO A 24 11.97 11.99 7.84
CA PRO A 24 11.65 10.62 8.21
C PRO A 24 12.57 10.14 9.33
N PRO A 25 12.15 9.09 10.07
CA PRO A 25 13.00 8.47 11.09
C PRO A 25 14.38 8.11 10.53
N GLN A 26 15.43 8.49 11.26
CA GLN A 26 16.80 8.42 10.76
C GLN A 26 17.28 6.97 10.55
N ASP A 27 16.80 6.05 11.39
CA ASP A 27 17.07 4.62 11.30
C ASP A 27 16.46 4.02 10.02
N VAL A 28 15.21 4.34 9.72
CA VAL A 28 14.50 3.91 8.50
C VAL A 28 15.22 4.47 7.28
N LEU A 29 15.61 5.75 7.31
CA LEU A 29 16.39 6.36 6.24
C LEU A 29 17.72 5.63 6.00
N GLN A 30 18.47 5.31 7.06
CA GLN A 30 19.73 4.60 6.92
C GLN A 30 19.56 3.19 6.34
N ARG A 31 18.53 2.45 6.78
CA ARG A 31 18.21 1.12 6.25
C ARG A 31 17.79 1.19 4.79
N GLY A 32 16.90 2.11 4.44
CA GLY A 32 16.43 2.31 3.06
C GLY A 32 17.58 2.64 2.10
N ILE A 33 18.53 3.50 2.51
CA ILE A 33 19.72 3.82 1.70
C ILE A 33 20.60 2.59 1.45
N LYS A 34 20.61 1.62 2.37
CA LYS A 34 21.33 0.35 2.22
C LYS A 34 20.57 -0.68 1.37
N GLY A 35 19.38 -0.34 0.87
CA GLY A 35 18.57 -1.24 0.04
C GLY A 35 17.61 -2.13 0.82
N ASP A 36 17.36 -1.87 2.10
CA ASP A 36 16.32 -2.56 2.86
C ASP A 36 14.94 -2.22 2.26
N ALA A 37 14.27 -3.23 1.70
CA ALA A 37 12.98 -3.08 1.02
C ALA A 37 11.87 -2.58 1.96
N GLU A 38 11.83 -3.09 3.19
CA GLU A 38 10.84 -2.71 4.19
C GLU A 38 11.07 -1.25 4.62
N ALA A 39 12.32 -0.87 4.85
CA ALA A 39 12.64 0.52 5.13
C ALA A 39 12.33 1.45 3.94
N ALA A 40 12.57 0.99 2.71
CA ALA A 40 12.19 1.71 1.50
C ALA A 40 10.66 1.88 1.41
N TYR A 41 9.89 0.84 1.70
CA TYR A 41 8.44 0.91 1.77
C TYR A 41 7.97 1.93 2.82
N GLN A 42 8.51 1.87 4.04
CA GLN A 42 8.21 2.80 5.12
C GLN A 42 8.51 4.26 4.74
N LEU A 43 9.62 4.53 4.04
CA LEU A 43 9.93 5.87 3.51
C LEU A 43 8.95 6.25 2.40
N GLY A 44 8.58 5.31 1.55
CA GLY A 44 7.56 5.47 0.52
C GLY A 44 6.23 5.95 1.11
N CYS A 45 5.74 5.24 2.13
CA CYS A 45 4.54 5.60 2.89
C CYS A 45 4.67 6.96 3.56
N TRP A 46 5.81 7.22 4.22
CA TRP A 46 6.06 8.51 4.85
C TRP A 46 5.86 9.67 3.87
N PHE A 47 6.48 9.62 2.69
CA PHE A 47 6.30 10.68 1.70
C PHE A 47 4.95 10.62 0.98
N TYR A 48 4.32 9.44 0.91
CA TYR A 48 2.97 9.28 0.41
C TYR A 48 1.99 10.05 1.28
N ASP A 49 2.04 9.95 2.60
CA ASP A 49 1.13 10.69 3.49
C ASP A 49 1.24 12.21 3.31
N TYR A 50 2.42 12.69 2.90
CA TYR A 50 2.66 14.11 2.60
C TYR A 50 2.53 14.49 1.12
N HIS A 51 1.97 13.62 0.27
CA HIS A 51 1.88 13.85 -1.18
C HIS A 51 1.12 15.13 -1.55
N MET A 52 0.11 15.49 -0.76
CA MET A 52 -0.71 16.71 -0.93
C MET A 52 0.07 18.01 -0.72
N TYR A 53 1.25 17.98 -0.08
CA TYR A 53 2.05 19.17 0.22
C TYR A 53 3.04 19.54 -0.88
N GLY A 54 3.10 18.76 -1.96
CA GLY A 54 3.77 19.14 -3.20
C GLY A 54 4.27 17.97 -4.04
N GLU A 55 4.45 18.23 -5.35
CA GLU A 55 4.97 17.27 -6.33
C GLU A 55 6.28 16.58 -5.88
N GLU A 56 7.14 17.29 -5.17
CA GLU A 56 8.41 16.72 -4.69
C GLU A 56 8.19 15.52 -3.74
N CYS A 57 7.16 15.54 -2.89
CA CYS A 57 6.81 14.40 -2.03
C CYS A 57 6.39 13.20 -2.87
N VAL A 58 5.52 13.41 -3.85
CA VAL A 58 5.02 12.36 -4.75
C VAL A 58 6.19 11.70 -5.48
N GLN A 59 7.11 12.51 -6.02
CA GLN A 59 8.29 12.00 -6.73
C GLN A 59 9.25 11.23 -5.81
N VAL A 60 9.40 11.64 -4.54
CA VAL A 60 10.25 10.94 -3.57
C VAL A 60 9.57 9.65 -3.08
N SER A 61 8.27 9.70 -2.78
CA SER A 61 7.46 8.53 -2.42
C SER A 61 7.55 7.47 -3.50
N LYS A 62 7.29 7.85 -4.76
CA LYS A 62 7.39 6.96 -5.92
C LYS A 62 8.74 6.24 -5.98
N ARG A 63 9.86 6.96 -5.81
CA ARG A 63 11.20 6.34 -5.88
C ARG A 63 11.44 5.30 -4.80
N TRP A 64 10.98 5.57 -3.59
CA TRP A 64 11.12 4.64 -2.47
C TRP A 64 10.20 3.43 -2.63
N LEU A 65 8.96 3.66 -3.06
CA LEU A 65 8.02 2.59 -3.38
C LEU A 65 8.52 1.73 -4.56
N GLU A 66 9.11 2.33 -5.60
CA GLU A 66 9.74 1.59 -6.70
C GLU A 66 10.87 0.68 -6.22
N LEU A 67 11.65 1.11 -5.23
CA LEU A 67 12.71 0.29 -4.65
C LEU A 67 12.13 -0.92 -3.92
N ALA A 68 11.14 -0.71 -3.06
CA ALA A 68 10.44 -1.79 -2.36
C ALA A 68 9.69 -2.74 -3.32
N ALA A 69 9.04 -2.19 -4.34
CA ALA A 69 8.28 -2.95 -5.33
C ALA A 69 9.16 -3.86 -6.21
N ARG A 70 10.43 -3.47 -6.46
CA ARG A 70 11.41 -4.31 -7.18
C ARG A 70 11.75 -5.59 -6.41
N GLU A 71 11.74 -5.53 -5.08
CA GLU A 71 11.93 -6.68 -4.21
C GLU A 71 10.62 -7.49 -4.03
N GLY A 72 9.57 -7.14 -4.77
CA GLY A 72 8.32 -7.89 -4.80
C GLY A 72 7.33 -7.55 -3.69
N MET A 73 7.52 -6.46 -2.95
CA MET A 73 6.57 -6.03 -1.91
C MET A 73 5.23 -5.61 -2.53
N ALA A 74 4.18 -6.39 -2.25
CA ALA A 74 2.86 -6.20 -2.81
C ALA A 74 2.22 -4.87 -2.37
N GLU A 75 2.43 -4.47 -1.12
CA GLU A 75 1.96 -3.20 -0.57
C GLU A 75 2.60 -2.00 -1.27
N ALA A 76 3.89 -2.08 -1.60
CA ALA A 76 4.57 -1.04 -2.36
C ALA A 76 4.03 -0.93 -3.79
N GLN A 77 3.73 -2.07 -4.41
CA GLN A 77 3.10 -2.12 -5.74
C GLN A 77 1.69 -1.54 -5.70
N TRP A 78 0.90 -1.85 -4.67
CA TRP A 78 -0.41 -1.25 -4.44
C TRP A 78 -0.34 0.28 -4.34
N LEU A 79 0.54 0.82 -3.48
CA LEU A 79 0.70 2.27 -3.33
C LEU A 79 1.23 2.97 -4.58
N LEU A 80 2.07 2.29 -5.39
CA LEU A 80 2.44 2.81 -6.71
C LEU A 80 1.21 2.92 -7.61
N GLY A 81 0.35 1.92 -7.62
CA GLY A 81 -0.92 1.97 -8.34
C GLY A 81 -1.77 3.17 -7.91
N GLU A 82 -1.94 3.37 -6.60
CA GLU A 82 -2.66 4.52 -6.05
C GLU A 82 -2.05 5.86 -6.49
N LEU A 83 -0.72 6.00 -6.45
CA LEU A 83 -0.06 7.22 -6.92
C LEU A 83 -0.29 7.48 -8.42
N TYR A 84 -0.18 6.44 -9.26
CA TYR A 84 -0.43 6.55 -10.70
C TYR A 84 -1.86 6.97 -11.02
N ARG A 85 -2.83 6.36 -10.33
CA ARG A 85 -4.25 6.69 -10.48
C ARG A 85 -4.56 8.09 -9.97
N SER A 86 -4.19 8.42 -8.74
CA SER A 86 -4.61 9.66 -8.08
C SER A 86 -3.84 10.91 -8.51
N TYR A 87 -2.52 10.81 -8.69
CA TYR A 87 -1.68 11.98 -8.94
C TYR A 87 -1.42 12.21 -10.42
N TRP A 88 -1.15 11.13 -11.17
CA TRP A 88 -0.86 11.21 -12.60
C TRP A 88 -2.09 10.96 -13.48
N ASN A 89 -3.23 10.51 -12.92
CA ASN A 89 -4.41 10.09 -13.68
C ASN A 89 -4.06 9.08 -14.79
N ASP A 90 -3.13 8.17 -14.51
CA ASP A 90 -2.68 7.14 -15.45
C ASP A 90 -3.15 5.76 -14.97
N ASP A 91 -4.44 5.49 -15.20
CA ASP A 91 -5.08 4.22 -14.83
C ASP A 91 -4.42 3.02 -15.50
N ARG A 92 -3.90 3.20 -16.72
CA ARG A 92 -3.22 2.12 -17.44
C ARG A 92 -1.96 1.67 -16.70
N VAL A 93 -1.15 2.62 -16.21
CA VAL A 93 0.04 2.26 -15.42
C VAL A 93 -0.36 1.81 -14.02
N ALA A 94 -1.41 2.39 -13.43
CA ALA A 94 -1.93 1.97 -12.14
C ALA A 94 -2.37 0.50 -12.15
N ASP A 95 -3.14 0.09 -13.17
CA ASP A 95 -3.62 -1.30 -13.33
C ASP A 95 -2.48 -2.30 -13.40
N VAL A 96 -1.38 -1.97 -14.09
CA VAL A 96 -0.19 -2.84 -14.13
C VAL A 96 0.41 -3.03 -12.74
N TRP A 97 0.43 -1.98 -11.92
CA TRP A 97 0.92 -2.06 -10.54
C TRP A 97 -0.04 -2.83 -9.64
N PHE A 98 -1.34 -2.59 -9.75
CA PHE A 98 -2.35 -3.32 -9.01
C PHE A 98 -2.33 -4.82 -9.35
N GLN A 99 -2.22 -5.19 -10.63
CA GLN A 99 -2.11 -6.61 -11.03
C GLN A 99 -0.89 -7.30 -10.42
N ARG A 100 0.24 -6.59 -10.32
CA ARG A 100 1.43 -7.10 -9.62
C ARG A 100 1.17 -7.26 -8.13
N ALA A 101 0.50 -6.29 -7.51
CA ALA A 101 0.13 -6.35 -6.10
C ALA A 101 -0.78 -7.56 -5.82
N ILE A 102 -1.80 -7.83 -6.65
CA ILE A 102 -2.64 -9.03 -6.57
C ILE A 102 -1.75 -10.28 -6.60
N ALA A 103 -0.91 -10.42 -7.61
CA ALA A 103 -0.02 -11.58 -7.74
C ALA A 103 0.97 -11.74 -6.58
N GLY A 104 1.33 -10.66 -5.90
CA GLY A 104 2.15 -10.68 -4.68
C GLY A 104 1.35 -11.11 -3.45
N PHE A 105 0.15 -10.54 -3.25
CA PHE A 105 -0.72 -10.89 -2.13
C PHE A 105 -1.24 -12.33 -2.22
N GLU A 106 -1.51 -12.85 -3.42
CA GLU A 106 -1.97 -14.25 -3.61
C GLU A 106 -0.95 -15.30 -3.15
N LYS A 107 0.33 -14.92 -3.03
CA LYS A 107 1.40 -15.79 -2.52
C LYS A 107 1.49 -15.80 -0.99
N ARG A 108 0.71 -14.95 -0.32
CA ARG A 108 0.72 -14.77 1.13
C ARG A 108 -0.54 -15.37 1.75
N THR A 109 -0.42 -15.75 3.01
CA THR A 109 -1.50 -16.40 3.77
C THR A 109 -1.80 -15.70 5.09
N ASP A 110 -1.38 -14.44 5.23
CA ASP A 110 -1.68 -13.58 6.38
C ASP A 110 -2.97 -12.79 6.18
N SER A 111 -3.54 -12.31 7.29
CA SER A 111 -4.83 -11.60 7.26
C SER A 111 -4.75 -10.31 6.43
N GLU A 112 -3.64 -9.60 6.48
CA GLU A 112 -3.47 -8.34 5.75
C GLU A 112 -3.51 -8.55 4.23
N ALA A 113 -2.82 -9.58 3.71
CA ALA A 113 -2.90 -9.94 2.30
C ALA A 113 -4.33 -10.27 1.86
N TYR A 114 -5.08 -11.05 2.65
CA TYR A 114 -6.48 -11.36 2.32
C TYR A 114 -7.39 -10.14 2.37
N ARG A 115 -7.13 -9.20 3.27
CA ARG A 115 -7.86 -7.93 3.34
C ARG A 115 -7.66 -7.09 2.07
N PHE A 116 -6.43 -7.00 1.57
CA PHE A 116 -6.15 -6.32 0.30
C PHE A 116 -6.81 -7.03 -0.87
N LEU A 117 -6.66 -8.35 -1.00
CA LEU A 117 -7.27 -9.12 -2.08
C LEU A 117 -8.79 -8.99 -2.10
N TYR A 118 -9.42 -9.04 -0.92
CA TYR A 118 -10.85 -8.75 -0.78
C TYR A 118 -11.22 -7.41 -1.43
N ALA A 119 -10.55 -6.32 -1.03
CA ALA A 119 -10.88 -4.97 -1.52
C ALA A 119 -10.66 -4.86 -3.03
N MET A 120 -9.56 -5.41 -3.54
CA MET A 120 -9.22 -5.37 -4.96
C MET A 120 -10.26 -6.10 -5.83
N PHE A 121 -10.72 -7.28 -5.42
CA PHE A 121 -11.75 -8.01 -6.17
C PHE A 121 -13.15 -7.43 -5.98
N TYR A 122 -13.44 -6.86 -4.82
CA TYR A 122 -14.72 -6.21 -4.57
C TYR A 122 -14.90 -4.95 -5.42
N GLU A 123 -13.90 -4.08 -5.44
CA GLU A 123 -13.92 -2.81 -6.18
C GLU A 123 -13.56 -2.98 -7.67
N GLY A 124 -12.89 -4.08 -8.03
CA GLY A 124 -12.30 -4.24 -9.36
C GLY A 124 -11.02 -3.42 -9.54
N THR A 125 -10.27 -3.13 -8.47
CA THR A 125 -9.01 -2.38 -8.60
C THR A 125 -7.91 -3.28 -9.19
N GLY A 126 -7.43 -2.94 -10.40
CA GLY A 126 -6.47 -3.74 -11.16
C GLY A 126 -7.05 -5.02 -11.78
N THR A 127 -8.36 -5.23 -11.69
CA THR A 127 -9.06 -6.42 -12.19
C THR A 127 -10.50 -6.05 -12.58
N ARG A 128 -11.33 -7.03 -12.91
CA ARG A 128 -12.79 -6.82 -12.95
C ARG A 128 -13.38 -7.14 -11.58
N VAL A 129 -14.49 -6.48 -11.26
CA VAL A 129 -15.29 -6.81 -10.06
C VAL A 129 -15.63 -8.30 -10.08
N ASP A 130 -15.27 -8.98 -9.00
CA ASP A 130 -15.52 -10.41 -8.78
C ASP A 130 -15.99 -10.60 -7.33
N LYS A 131 -17.31 -10.48 -7.14
CA LYS A 131 -17.93 -10.60 -5.82
C LYS A 131 -17.79 -12.02 -5.22
N GLU A 132 -17.57 -13.04 -6.05
CA GLU A 132 -17.35 -14.41 -5.55
C GLU A 132 -15.97 -14.54 -4.95
N LYS A 133 -14.93 -14.10 -5.66
CA LYS A 133 -13.56 -14.04 -5.11
C LYS A 133 -13.46 -13.11 -3.92
N ALA A 134 -14.13 -11.96 -3.95
CA ALA A 134 -14.17 -11.06 -2.80
C ALA A 134 -14.73 -11.79 -1.56
N ARG A 135 -15.86 -12.49 -1.68
CA ARG A 135 -16.42 -13.30 -0.59
C ARG A 135 -15.46 -14.38 -0.09
N GLU A 136 -14.78 -15.08 -1.00
CA GLU A 136 -13.78 -16.09 -0.64
C GLU A 136 -12.62 -15.48 0.17
N TYR A 137 -12.06 -14.35 -0.28
CA TYR A 137 -10.99 -13.67 0.43
C TYR A 137 -11.44 -13.05 1.75
N ALA A 138 -12.69 -12.54 1.86
CA ALA A 138 -13.25 -12.09 3.13
C ALA A 138 -13.36 -13.21 4.16
N LEU A 139 -13.77 -14.40 3.73
CA LEU A 139 -13.83 -15.58 4.61
C LEU A 139 -12.42 -16.02 5.05
N LYS A 140 -11.46 -16.04 4.11
CA LYS A 140 -10.05 -16.31 4.42
C LYS A 140 -9.47 -15.27 5.40
N TYR A 141 -9.80 -13.99 5.22
CA TYR A 141 -9.41 -12.90 6.10
C TYR A 141 -9.88 -13.13 7.54
N VAL A 142 -11.18 -13.34 7.75
CA VAL A 142 -11.75 -13.53 9.10
C VAL A 142 -11.19 -14.79 9.78
N ARG A 143 -11.09 -15.89 9.04
CA ARG A 143 -10.46 -17.13 9.55
C ARG A 143 -9.03 -16.89 9.99
N ARG A 144 -8.27 -16.13 9.19
CA ARG A 144 -6.86 -15.85 9.48
C ARG A 144 -6.70 -14.91 10.67
N CYS A 145 -7.53 -13.87 10.78
CA CYS A 145 -7.59 -13.00 11.96
C CYS A 145 -7.82 -13.82 13.24
N ARG A 146 -8.75 -14.79 13.23
CA ARG A 146 -9.00 -15.68 14.38
C ARG A 146 -7.76 -16.51 14.73
N GLN A 147 -7.07 -17.08 13.74
CA GLN A 147 -5.83 -17.84 13.96
C GLN A 147 -4.70 -16.98 14.52
N GLU A 148 -4.63 -15.72 14.08
CA GLU A 148 -3.63 -14.75 14.53
C GLU A 148 -4.01 -14.10 15.87
N ASN A 149 -5.18 -14.44 16.43
CA ASN A 149 -5.77 -13.81 17.62
C ASN A 149 -5.92 -12.28 17.48
N VAL A 150 -6.23 -11.83 16.26
CA VAL A 150 -6.49 -10.43 15.90
C VAL A 150 -7.99 -10.27 15.62
N GLN A 151 -8.58 -9.16 16.04
CA GLN A 151 -9.97 -8.87 15.72
C GLN A 151 -10.09 -8.45 14.25
N PRO A 152 -10.98 -9.09 13.45
CA PRO A 152 -11.19 -8.67 12.07
C PRO A 152 -11.80 -7.27 12.04
N VAL A 153 -11.27 -6.46 11.13
CA VAL A 153 -11.74 -5.09 10.90
C VAL A 153 -12.98 -5.17 10.00
N TRP A 154 -14.15 -5.38 10.61
CA TRP A 154 -15.41 -5.55 9.87
C TRP A 154 -15.80 -4.37 8.99
N VAL A 155 -15.31 -3.15 9.28
CA VAL A 155 -15.51 -1.99 8.40
C VAL A 155 -14.84 -2.15 7.03
N ALA A 156 -13.88 -3.06 6.93
CA ALA A 156 -13.25 -3.41 5.66
C ALA A 156 -14.04 -4.49 4.91
N VAL A 157 -15.18 -4.98 5.42
CA VAL A 157 -16.03 -5.98 4.75
C VAL A 157 -17.42 -5.42 4.56
N GLU A 158 -17.89 -5.44 3.33
CA GLU A 158 -19.16 -4.84 2.93
C GLU A 158 -20.33 -5.61 3.53
N PRO A 159 -21.44 -4.95 3.93
CA PRO A 159 -22.51 -5.58 4.71
C PRO A 159 -23.01 -6.90 4.12
N GLU A 160 -23.21 -6.93 2.79
CA GLU A 160 -23.64 -8.11 2.03
C GLU A 160 -22.69 -9.32 2.21
N ILE A 161 -21.39 -9.05 2.25
CA ILE A 161 -20.34 -10.08 2.38
C ILE A 161 -20.12 -10.42 3.86
N ARG A 162 -20.27 -9.43 4.74
CA ARG A 162 -20.13 -9.59 6.18
C ARG A 162 -21.18 -10.55 6.73
N GLU A 163 -22.44 -10.41 6.32
CA GLU A 163 -23.52 -11.33 6.70
C GLU A 163 -23.17 -12.76 6.30
N TYR A 164 -22.76 -12.97 5.05
CA TYR A 164 -22.30 -14.27 4.55
C TYR A 164 -21.16 -14.85 5.40
N VAL A 165 -20.13 -14.04 5.73
CA VAL A 165 -19.00 -14.53 6.54
C VAL A 165 -19.42 -14.88 7.97
N MET A 166 -20.33 -14.10 8.58
CA MET A 166 -20.86 -14.39 9.91
C MET A 166 -21.64 -15.70 9.94
N GLU A 167 -22.50 -15.94 8.96
CA GLU A 167 -23.22 -17.21 8.82
C GLU A 167 -22.29 -18.42 8.68
N GLN A 168 -21.24 -18.31 7.84
CA GLN A 168 -20.29 -19.40 7.64
C GLN A 168 -19.41 -19.69 8.86
N GLU A 169 -19.13 -18.67 9.66
CA GLU A 169 -18.24 -18.77 10.83
C GLU A 169 -18.97 -18.91 12.17
N GLY A 170 -20.31 -18.91 12.16
CA GLY A 170 -21.16 -19.02 13.34
C GLY A 170 -20.98 -17.87 14.33
N LEU A 171 -20.82 -16.65 13.81
CA LEU A 171 -20.56 -15.42 14.58
C LEU A 171 -21.83 -14.59 14.84
#